data_AF-A0A1B9FV14-F1
#
_entry.id   AF-A0A1B9FV14-F1
#
_cell.length_a   1.000
_cell.length_b   1.000
_cell.length_c   1.000
_cell.angle_alpha   90.00
_cell.angle_beta   90.00
_cell.angle_gamma   90.00
#
_symmetry.space_group_name_H-M   'P 1'
#
loop_
_entity.id
_entity.type
_entity.pdbx_description
1 polymer ?
#
loop_
_entity_poly.entity_id
_entity_poly.type
_entity_poly.pdbx_seq_one_letter_code
_entity_poly.pdbx_strand_id
1 'polypeptide(L)'
;MGGVSSALDPARGRGVISVPDGYTTPSFPSLYIPTVDDTTNQRGIFLYEAEAIWHFTFYWTLLLIGSLFLICSTFASLTIFLNLTTYRDKPATPTVGGLTSYPHSEKSRRSKSKKPPLWPILILPIISIVIASGISLISGTVVGFALAAIYSAGGFSMST
;
A
#
# COMPACT_ATOMS: atom_id res chain seq x y z
N MET A 1 26.74 -8.11 35.12
CA MET A 1 25.53 -7.83 34.32
C MET A 1 25.86 -8.18 32.88
N GLY A 2 25.29 -9.27 32.36
CA GLY A 2 25.60 -9.77 31.02
C GLY A 2 25.05 -8.83 29.95
N GLY A 3 25.94 -8.25 29.15
CA GLY A 3 25.53 -7.54 27.94
C GLY A 3 24.88 -8.54 27.00
N VAL A 4 23.61 -8.30 26.67
CA VAL A 4 22.94 -9.01 25.58
C VAL A 4 23.71 -8.68 24.30
N SER A 5 24.31 -9.70 23.68
CA SER A 5 24.87 -9.60 22.34
C SER A 5 23.71 -9.35 21.38
N SER A 6 23.43 -8.08 21.10
CA SER A 6 22.46 -7.69 20.08
C SER A 6 23.02 -8.05 18.72
N ALA A 7 22.25 -8.78 17.91
CA ALA A 7 22.55 -9.02 16.49
C ALA A 7 22.59 -7.72 15.64
N LEU A 8 22.31 -6.58 16.26
CA LEU A 8 22.34 -5.23 15.71
C LEU A 8 23.66 -4.49 16.01
N ASP A 9 24.60 -5.06 16.78
CA ASP A 9 25.91 -4.47 17.02
C ASP A 9 26.92 -5.01 15.98
N PRO A 10 27.25 -4.23 14.93
CA PRO A 10 28.19 -4.67 13.89
C PRO A 10 29.62 -4.82 14.43
N ALA A 11 29.93 -4.28 15.62
CA ALA A 11 31.29 -4.24 16.15
C ALA A 11 31.66 -5.45 17.03
N ARG A 12 30.70 -6.31 17.44
CA ARG A 12 30.96 -7.31 18.48
C ARG A 12 30.30 -8.68 18.31
N GLY A 13 30.66 -9.37 17.23
CA GLY A 13 31.03 -10.80 17.32
C GLY A 13 30.13 -11.85 16.65
N ARG A 14 30.81 -12.69 15.85
CA ARG A 14 30.43 -14.05 15.35
C ARG A 14 29.51 -14.18 14.12
N GLY A 15 29.44 -13.18 13.25
CA GLY A 15 28.78 -13.29 11.94
C GLY A 15 29.24 -12.17 11.00
N VAL A 16 30.56 -12.00 10.89
CA VAL A 16 31.18 -10.79 10.34
C VAL A 16 30.97 -10.73 8.83
N ILE A 17 29.91 -10.04 8.41
CA ILE A 17 29.85 -9.49 7.06
C ILE A 17 30.98 -8.46 6.99
N SER A 18 32.02 -8.73 6.18
CA SER A 18 33.13 -7.80 5.99
C SER A 18 32.64 -6.60 5.19
N VAL A 19 32.05 -5.63 5.90
CA VAL A 19 31.67 -4.35 5.33
C VAL A 19 32.93 -3.68 4.77
N PRO A 20 32.98 -3.31 3.48
CA PRO A 20 34.14 -2.64 2.92
C PRO A 20 34.47 -1.34 3.67
N ASP A 21 35.76 -1.09 3.93
CA ASP A 21 36.21 0.15 4.57
C ASP A 21 35.75 1.37 3.73
N GLY A 22 34.89 2.20 4.30
CA GLY A 22 34.25 3.34 3.62
C GLY A 22 32.80 3.13 3.17
N TYR A 23 32.16 2.01 3.54
CA TYR A 23 30.73 1.82 3.34
C TYR A 23 29.90 2.82 4.14
N THR A 24 28.92 3.44 3.48
CA THR A 24 27.89 4.26 4.12
C THR A 24 26.54 3.76 3.69
N THR A 25 25.67 3.49 4.64
CA THR A 25 24.31 3.01 4.38
C THR A 25 23.55 4.07 3.57
N PRO A 26 23.05 3.72 2.37
CA PRO A 26 22.37 4.70 1.52
C PRO A 26 21.03 5.09 2.15
N SER A 27 20.68 6.38 2.03
CA SER A 27 19.40 6.89 2.53
C SER A 27 18.24 6.30 1.73
N PHE A 28 17.16 5.93 2.40
CA PHE A 28 15.91 5.57 1.74
C PHE A 28 15.41 6.72 0.84
N PRO A 29 14.88 6.45 -0.37
CA PRO A 29 14.68 5.15 -1.02
C PRO A 29 15.83 4.81 -2.00
N SER A 30 16.79 4.01 -1.57
CA SER A 30 17.83 3.49 -2.47
C SER A 30 17.31 2.23 -3.17
N LEU A 31 17.01 2.33 -4.46
CA LEU A 31 16.69 1.18 -5.33
C LEU A 31 17.81 1.04 -6.35
N TYR A 32 18.28 -0.17 -6.62
CA TYR A 32 19.26 -0.38 -7.70
C TYR A 32 18.58 -0.27 -9.06
N ILE A 33 19.01 0.69 -9.89
CA ILE A 33 18.46 0.88 -11.23
C ILE A 33 19.60 0.73 -12.26
N PRO A 34 19.79 -0.46 -12.84
CA PRO A 34 20.89 -0.73 -13.77
C PRO A 34 20.79 0.04 -15.09
N THR A 35 19.64 0.68 -15.36
CA THR A 35 19.41 1.47 -16.58
C THR A 35 19.88 2.92 -16.45
N VAL A 36 20.01 3.43 -15.22
CA VAL A 36 20.35 4.83 -14.95
C VAL A 36 21.81 4.96 -14.49
N ASP A 37 22.34 3.93 -13.84
CA ASP A 37 23.72 3.90 -13.38
C ASP A 37 24.69 3.38 -14.46
N ASP A 38 25.83 4.06 -14.57
CA ASP A 38 26.85 3.84 -15.59
C ASP A 38 27.46 2.42 -15.47
N THR A 39 27.36 1.62 -16.54
CA THR A 39 27.69 0.19 -16.55
C THR A 39 29.18 -0.13 -16.34
N THR A 40 30.03 0.90 -16.33
CA THR A 40 31.49 0.78 -16.14
C THR A 40 31.89 0.54 -14.69
N ASN A 41 31.07 0.93 -13.71
CA ASN A 41 31.25 0.61 -12.30
C ASN A 41 30.00 -0.10 -11.81
N GLN A 42 29.95 -1.42 -12.03
CA GLN A 42 28.90 -2.34 -11.60
C GLN A 42 28.86 -2.50 -10.07
N ARG A 43 28.85 -1.38 -9.34
CA ARG A 43 28.71 -1.30 -7.89
C ARG A 43 27.23 -1.41 -7.59
N GLY A 44 26.73 -2.65 -7.51
CA GLY A 44 25.42 -2.89 -6.92
C GLY A 44 25.34 -2.18 -5.57
N ILE A 45 24.23 -1.50 -5.30
CA ILE A 45 23.99 -0.90 -3.99
C ILE A 45 23.60 -2.06 -3.07
N PHE A 46 24.53 -2.44 -2.20
CA PHE A 46 24.36 -3.56 -1.28
C PHE A 46 24.12 -3.07 0.14
N LEU A 47 23.18 -3.72 0.83
CA LEU A 47 22.93 -3.58 2.26
C LEU A 47 23.65 -4.69 2.99
N TYR A 48 24.59 -4.31 3.84
CA TYR A 48 25.34 -5.24 4.69
C TYR A 48 24.83 -5.21 6.14
N GLU A 49 24.17 -4.12 6.55
CA GLU A 49 23.64 -3.94 7.89
C GLU A 49 22.23 -4.53 8.00
N ALA A 50 22.01 -5.38 9.02
CA ALA A 50 20.71 -6.00 9.29
C ALA A 50 19.60 -4.97 9.55
N GLU A 51 19.93 -3.86 10.20
CA GLU A 51 19.01 -2.73 10.43
C GLU A 51 18.59 -2.07 9.11
N ALA A 52 19.52 -1.89 8.18
CA ALA A 52 19.24 -1.28 6.88
C ALA A 52 18.37 -2.20 6.01
N ILE A 53 18.61 -3.51 6.05
CA ILE A 53 17.76 -4.54 5.42
C ILE A 53 16.33 -4.49 5.97
N TRP A 54 16.18 -4.36 7.30
CA TRP A 54 14.88 -4.24 7.95
C TRP A 54 14.13 -2.97 7.52
N HIS A 55 14.76 -1.80 7.61
CA HIS A 55 14.14 -0.53 7.19
C HIS A 55 13.71 -0.55 5.72
N PHE A 56 14.57 -1.08 4.84
CA PHE A 56 14.28 -1.19 3.42
C PHE A 56 13.02 -2.02 3.18
N THR A 57 12.98 -3.26 3.68
CA THR A 57 11.82 -4.14 3.48
C THR A 57 10.56 -3.64 4.15
N PHE A 58 10.67 -3.03 5.32
CA PHE A 58 9.54 -2.42 6.02
C PHE A 58 8.93 -1.25 5.24
N TYR A 59 9.75 -0.27 4.82
CA TYR A 59 9.24 0.89 4.07
C TYR A 59 8.70 0.52 2.70
N TRP A 60 9.34 -0.41 1.99
CA TRP A 60 8.80 -0.91 0.71
C TRP A 60 7.47 -1.65 0.89
N THR A 61 7.33 -2.45 1.95
CA THR A 61 6.06 -3.14 2.24
C THR A 61 4.95 -2.14 2.55
N LEU A 62 5.26 -1.06 3.28
CA LEU A 62 4.33 0.04 3.55
C LEU A 62 3.94 0.77 2.27
N LEU A 63 4.92 1.12 1.46
CA LEU A 63 4.71 1.83 0.21
C LEU A 63 3.88 1.00 -0.78
N LEU A 64 4.22 -0.28 -0.98
CA LEU A 64 3.55 -1.15 -1.95
C LEU A 64 2.12 -1.48 -1.52
N ILE A 65 1.90 -1.88 -0.26
CA ILE A 65 0.56 -2.20 0.23
C ILE A 65 -0.29 -0.93 0.28
N GLY A 66 0.25 0.17 0.79
CA GLY A 66 -0.45 1.47 0.83
C GLY A 66 -0.84 1.97 -0.55
N SER A 67 0.09 1.94 -1.51
CA SER A 67 -0.17 2.40 -2.88
C SER A 67 -1.18 1.51 -3.61
N LEU A 68 -1.10 0.18 -3.45
CA LEU A 68 -2.04 -0.74 -4.08
C LEU A 68 -3.47 -0.51 -3.58
N PHE A 69 -3.64 -0.38 -2.27
CA PHE A 69 -4.95 -0.12 -1.66
C PHE A 69 -5.48 1.28 -2.00
N LEU A 70 -4.59 2.27 -2.13
CA LEU A 70 -4.95 3.59 -2.61
C LEU A 70 -5.47 3.55 -4.05
N ILE A 71 -4.74 2.92 -4.97
CA ILE A 71 -5.14 2.80 -6.38
C ILE A 71 -6.46 2.05 -6.49
N CYS A 72 -6.59 0.90 -5.83
CA CYS A 72 -7.82 0.12 -5.84
C CYS A 72 -9.02 0.94 -5.32
N SER A 73 -8.84 1.67 -4.22
CA SER A 73 -9.92 2.44 -3.64
C SER A 73 -10.25 3.71 -4.41
N THR A 74 -9.28 4.36 -5.06
CA THR A 74 -9.56 5.51 -5.93
C THR A 74 -10.31 5.05 -7.16
N PHE A 75 -9.95 3.91 -7.77
CA PHE A 75 -10.73 3.32 -8.85
C PHE A 75 -12.16 3.00 -8.44
N ALA A 76 -12.38 2.35 -7.30
CA ALA A 76 -13.73 2.06 -6.81
C ALA A 76 -14.55 3.34 -6.55
N SER A 77 -13.92 4.35 -5.93
CA SER A 77 -14.50 5.66 -5.69
C SER A 77 -14.88 6.37 -7.00
N LEU A 78 -14.01 6.33 -8.01
CA LEU A 78 -14.27 6.85 -9.36
C LEU A 78 -15.41 6.12 -10.06
N THR A 79 -15.48 4.78 -9.99
CA THR A 79 -16.58 4.01 -10.57
C THR A 79 -17.92 4.37 -9.95
N ILE A 80 -17.97 4.53 -8.62
CA ILE A 80 -19.19 4.96 -7.91
C ILE A 80 -19.57 6.38 -8.31
N PHE A 81 -18.58 7.29 -8.38
CA PHE A 81 -18.80 8.67 -8.81
C PHE A 81 -19.35 8.76 -10.24
N LEU A 82 -18.76 8.02 -11.18
CA LEU A 82 -19.21 7.95 -12.58
C LEU A 82 -20.62 7.38 -12.71
N ASN A 83 -20.97 6.36 -11.92
CA ASN A 83 -22.32 5.80 -11.89
C ASN A 83 -23.34 6.87 -11.44
N LEU A 84 -23.01 7.60 -10.36
CA LEU A 84 -23.87 8.68 -9.84
C LEU A 84 -24.05 9.84 -10.82
N THR A 85 -23.03 10.18 -11.60
CA THR A 85 -23.11 11.25 -12.60
C THR A 85 -23.93 10.86 -13.83
N THR A 86 -23.92 9.59 -14.22
CA THR A 86 -24.59 9.11 -15.45
C THR A 86 -26.04 8.66 -15.21
N TYR A 87 -26.43 8.33 -13.98
CA TYR A 87 -27.79 7.88 -13.64
C TYR A 87 -28.84 9.02 -13.52
N ARG A 88 -28.69 10.10 -14.29
CA ARG A 88 -29.68 11.17 -14.40
C ARG A 88 -30.44 11.03 -15.70
N ASP A 89 -31.74 10.78 -15.54
CA ASP A 89 -32.85 10.83 -16.50
C ASP A 89 -33.06 9.60 -17.41
N LYS A 90 -33.98 8.72 -16.98
CA LYS A 90 -34.98 8.18 -17.92
C LYS A 90 -36.21 9.11 -17.84
N PRO A 91 -36.47 9.96 -18.84
CA PRO A 91 -37.71 10.72 -18.89
C PRO A 91 -38.89 9.74 -18.95
N ALA A 92 -39.96 10.06 -18.20
CA ALA A 92 -41.18 9.27 -18.18
C ALA A 92 -41.72 9.12 -19.61
N THR A 93 -41.94 7.87 -20.02
CA THR A 93 -42.55 7.51 -21.30
C THR A 93 -43.90 8.23 -21.42
N PRO A 94 -44.14 9.06 -22.44
CA PRO A 94 -45.45 9.67 -22.62
C PRO A 94 -46.42 8.59 -23.10
N THR A 95 -47.31 8.16 -22.20
CA THR A 95 -48.44 7.31 -22.53
C THR A 95 -49.40 8.08 -23.44
N VAL A 96 -49.50 7.68 -24.71
CA VAL A 96 -50.57 8.14 -25.60
C VAL A 96 -51.25 6.92 -26.22
N GLY A 97 -52.48 6.65 -25.74
CA GLY A 97 -53.49 5.86 -26.44
C GLY A 97 -53.61 4.38 -26.05
N GLY A 98 -54.59 4.08 -25.18
CA GLY A 98 -55.27 2.78 -25.21
C GLY A 98 -55.40 2.03 -23.88
N LEU A 99 -56.48 2.32 -23.15
CA LEU A 99 -57.15 1.46 -22.16
C LEU A 99 -56.27 0.63 -21.21
N THR A 100 -56.00 1.17 -20.02
CA THR A 100 -56.29 0.42 -18.78
C THR A 100 -56.50 1.40 -17.63
N SER A 101 -57.75 1.40 -17.14
CA SER A 101 -58.10 1.97 -15.84
C SER A 101 -57.50 1.12 -14.73
N TYR A 102 -56.75 1.74 -13.82
CA TYR A 102 -56.83 1.45 -12.39
C TYR A 102 -56.50 2.74 -11.63
N PRO A 103 -57.47 3.41 -11.00
CA PRO A 103 -57.20 4.34 -9.93
C PRO A 103 -57.17 3.52 -8.66
N HIS A 104 -55.99 3.04 -8.25
CA HIS A 104 -55.82 2.72 -6.84
C HIS A 104 -54.88 3.74 -6.22
N SER A 105 -55.47 4.51 -5.32
CA SER A 105 -54.82 5.36 -4.33
C SER A 105 -53.75 4.55 -3.60
N GLU A 106 -52.57 4.46 -4.18
CA GLU A 106 -51.39 4.17 -3.41
C GLU A 106 -50.92 5.52 -2.88
N LYS A 107 -51.23 5.74 -1.60
CA LYS A 107 -50.66 6.78 -0.78
C LYS A 107 -49.17 6.54 -0.76
N SER A 108 -48.49 6.93 -1.84
CA SER A 108 -47.05 6.98 -1.95
C SER A 108 -46.64 7.95 -0.86
N ARG A 109 -46.35 7.39 0.32
CA ARG A 109 -45.44 7.98 1.27
C ARG A 109 -44.32 8.47 0.38
N ARG A 110 -44.25 9.79 0.18
CA ARG A 110 -43.08 10.48 -0.35
C ARG A 110 -41.92 9.93 0.45
N SER A 111 -41.33 8.85 -0.04
CA SER A 111 -40.00 8.44 0.32
C SER A 111 -39.22 9.62 -0.20
N LYS A 112 -38.95 10.57 0.71
CA LYS A 112 -38.03 11.68 0.45
C LYS A 112 -36.85 11.00 -0.20
N SER A 113 -36.68 11.20 -1.51
CA SER A 113 -35.59 10.58 -2.24
C SER A 113 -34.34 11.11 -1.59
N LYS A 114 -33.80 10.31 -0.66
CA LYS A 114 -32.54 10.61 -0.02
C LYS A 114 -31.56 10.42 -1.17
N LYS A 115 -31.18 11.53 -1.81
CA LYS A 115 -30.10 11.55 -2.79
C LYS A 115 -28.98 10.70 -2.18
N PRO A 116 -28.44 9.72 -2.92
CA PRO A 116 -27.37 8.89 -2.38
C PRO A 116 -26.31 9.83 -1.80
N PRO A 117 -25.97 9.71 -0.51
CA PRO A 117 -25.01 10.61 0.09
C PRO A 117 -23.70 10.43 -0.66
N LEU A 118 -23.06 11.53 -1.08
CA LEU A 118 -21.73 11.49 -1.73
C LEU A 118 -20.62 11.19 -0.70
N TRP A 119 -20.95 11.22 0.59
CA TRP A 119 -20.02 11.00 1.70
C TRP A 119 -19.23 9.67 1.62
N PRO A 120 -19.82 8.51 1.25
CA PRO A 120 -19.10 7.24 1.15
C PRO A 120 -17.96 7.23 0.12
N ILE A 121 -18.04 8.07 -0.92
CA ILE A 121 -17.03 8.17 -1.99
C ILE A 121 -15.68 8.61 -1.42
N LEU A 122 -15.69 9.52 -0.44
CA LEU A 122 -14.49 10.05 0.20
C LEU A 122 -14.02 9.18 1.37
N ILE A 123 -14.93 8.44 2.01
CA ILE A 123 -14.60 7.58 3.16
C ILE A 123 -13.89 6.31 2.72
N LEU A 124 -14.32 5.71 1.61
CA LEU A 124 -13.78 4.44 1.12
C LEU A 124 -12.24 4.43 1.03
N PRO A 125 -11.58 5.45 0.40
CA PRO A 125 -10.11 5.49 0.35
C PRO A 125 -9.46 5.77 1.70
N ILE A 126 -10.09 6.53 2.59
CA ILE A 126 -9.53 6.79 3.90
C ILE A 126 -9.52 5.50 4.73
N ILE A 127 -10.62 4.75 4.72
CA ILE A 127 -10.71 3.48 5.45
C ILE A 127 -9.73 2.46 4.88
N SER A 128 -9.60 2.36 3.55
CA SER A 128 -8.68 1.39 2.94
C SER A 128 -7.23 1.65 3.33
N ILE A 129 -6.80 2.91 3.39
CA ILE A 129 -5.45 3.28 3.84
C ILE A 129 -5.22 2.89 5.30
N VAL A 130 -6.20 3.12 6.18
CA VAL A 130 -6.08 2.79 7.62
C VAL A 130 -5.98 1.28 7.82
N ILE A 131 -6.76 0.50 7.07
CA ILE A 131 -6.67 -0.96 7.13
C ILE A 131 -5.33 -1.44 6.56
N ALA A 132 -4.94 -0.90 5.41
CA ALA A 132 -3.69 -1.24 4.73
C ALA A 132 -2.45 -0.92 5.58
N SER A 133 -2.46 0.22 6.29
CA SER A 133 -1.37 0.58 7.20
C SER A 133 -1.27 -0.41 8.36
N GLY A 134 -2.39 -0.79 8.97
CA GLY A 134 -2.40 -1.82 10.02
C GLY A 134 -1.82 -3.16 9.55
N ILE A 135 -2.26 -3.64 8.38
CA ILE A 135 -1.77 -4.90 7.79
C ILE A 135 -0.27 -4.79 7.47
N SER A 136 0.13 -3.69 6.88
CA SER A 136 1.51 -3.48 6.44
C SER A 136 2.49 -3.34 7.61
N LEU A 137 2.09 -2.70 8.70
CA LEU A 137 2.91 -2.62 9.92
C LEU A 137 3.25 -4.01 10.45
N ILE A 138 2.25 -4.89 10.56
CA ILE A 138 2.45 -6.24 11.08
C ILE A 138 3.28 -7.07 10.09
N SER A 139 2.89 -7.07 8.82
CA SER A 139 3.55 -7.86 7.78
C SER A 139 5.00 -7.42 7.55
N GLY A 140 5.23 -6.12 7.36
CA GLY A 140 6.56 -5.54 7.14
C GLY A 140 7.49 -5.74 8.32
N THR A 141 6.98 -5.68 9.56
CA THR A 141 7.79 -5.94 10.75
C THR A 141 8.23 -7.40 10.81
N VAL A 142 7.31 -8.36 10.64
CA VAL A 142 7.62 -9.79 10.68
C VAL A 142 8.58 -10.17 9.55
N VAL A 143 8.28 -9.76 8.32
CA VAL A 143 9.10 -10.08 7.15
C VAL A 143 10.48 -9.41 7.25
N GLY A 144 10.53 -8.14 7.66
CA GLY A 144 11.80 -7.41 7.78
C GLY A 144 12.71 -8.04 8.83
N PHE A 145 12.19 -8.40 10.02
CA PHE A 145 13.01 -9.04 11.04
C PHE A 145 13.47 -10.43 10.61
N ALA A 146 12.61 -11.21 9.95
CA ALA A 146 12.97 -12.51 9.41
C ALA A 146 14.11 -12.39 8.37
N LEU A 147 14.00 -11.44 7.44
CA LEU A 147 15.03 -11.19 6.42
C LEU A 147 16.35 -10.72 7.04
N ALA A 148 16.29 -9.76 7.97
CA ALA A 148 17.47 -9.28 8.69
C ALA A 148 18.21 -10.42 9.39
N ALA A 149 17.48 -11.30 10.08
CA ALA A 149 18.04 -12.47 10.75
C ALA A 149 18.65 -13.48 9.76
N ILE A 150 17.96 -13.78 8.65
CA ILE A 150 18.43 -14.75 7.65
C ILE A 150 19.68 -14.24 6.94
N TYR A 151 19.70 -12.98 6.51
CA TYR A 151 20.85 -12.39 5.82
C TYR A 151 22.07 -12.26 6.74
N SER A 152 21.86 -11.86 7.99
CA SER A 152 22.92 -11.81 9.00
C SER A 152 23.47 -13.20 9.32
N ALA A 153 22.61 -14.21 9.50
CA ALA A 153 23.05 -15.58 9.77
C ALA A 153 23.73 -16.25 8.57
N GLY A 154 23.32 -15.91 7.35
CA GLY A 154 23.90 -16.42 6.11
C GLY A 154 25.18 -15.71 5.66
N GLY A 155 25.53 -14.57 6.28
CA GLY A 155 26.68 -13.77 5.87
C GLY A 155 26.53 -13.15 4.46
N PHE A 156 25.29 -12.98 3.99
CA PHE A 156 24.99 -12.46 2.66
C PHE A 156 24.68 -10.97 2.70
N SER A 157 24.97 -10.27 1.60
CA SER A 157 24.52 -8.89 1.37
C SER A 157 23.25 -8.88 0.53
N MET A 158 22.34 -7.96 0.83
CA MET A 158 21.11 -7.78 0.06
C MET A 158 21.33 -6.71 -1.00
N SER A 159 21.06 -7.01 -2.27
CA SER A 159 20.94 -5.97 -3.30
C SER A 159 19.60 -5.25 -3.13
N THR A 160 19.63 -3.92 -3.09
CA THR A 160 18.42 -3.08 -3.19
C THR A 160 17.93 -2.94 -4.62
#